data_AF-A0A7V4Y2E7-F1
#
_entry.id   AF-A0A7V4Y2E7-F1
#
_cell.length_a   1.000
_cell.length_b   1.000
_cell.length_c   1.000
_cell.angle_alpha   90.00
_cell.angle_beta   90.00
_cell.angle_gamma   90.00
#
_symmetry.space_group_name_H-M   'P 1'
#
loop_
_entity.id
_entity.type
_entity.pdbx_description
1 polymer ?
#
loop_
_entity_poly.entity_id
_entity_poly.type
_entity_poly.pdbx_seq_one_letter_code
_entity_poly.pdbx_strand_id
1 'polypeptide(L)'
;MCELLALNFNQPVRCSLSFRGFLHLGERNPDGWGIARFYGRACQVFKEPVTDTKSKLATFLRDYEYFASKIFIGHVRYASQGEPRLQNTHPFLRTFRSREVVLAHNGTLRIEEKTRMKFQPVGETDSKYLFLCITHQIVKGTNLFFRFSAN
;
A
#
# COMPACT_ATOMS: atom_id res chain seq x y z
N MET A 1 14.38 -2.90 5.63
CA MET A 1 13.93 -1.93 4.59
C MET A 1 12.57 -2.41 4.10
N CYS A 2 11.62 -1.53 3.77
CA CYS A 2 10.32 -2.01 3.26
C CYS A 2 10.50 -2.69 1.90
N GLU A 3 9.57 -3.56 1.54
CA GLU A 3 9.54 -4.24 0.24
C GLU A 3 8.21 -3.97 -0.48
N LEU A 4 8.27 -3.80 -1.81
CA LEU A 4 7.11 -3.54 -2.65
C LEU A 4 6.87 -4.69 -3.62
N LEU A 5 5.60 -4.97 -3.89
CA LEU A 5 5.17 -5.89 -4.95
C LEU A 5 4.11 -5.19 -5.80
N ALA A 6 4.25 -5.25 -7.12
CA ALA A 6 3.21 -4.84 -8.05
C ALA A 6 3.15 -5.84 -9.19
N LEU A 7 1.96 -6.39 -9.46
CA LEU A 7 1.75 -7.36 -10.51
C LEU A 7 0.59 -6.91 -11.39
N ASN A 8 0.73 -7.06 -12.71
CA ASN A 8 -0.30 -6.75 -13.69
C ASN A 8 -0.35 -7.85 -14.76
N PHE A 9 -1.52 -8.45 -14.95
CA PHE A 9 -1.73 -9.59 -15.82
C PHE A 9 -2.89 -9.32 -16.80
N ASN A 10 -2.84 -9.94 -17.97
CA ASN A 10 -3.92 -9.86 -18.96
C ASN A 10 -5.17 -10.65 -18.54
N GLN A 11 -5.03 -11.65 -17.68
CA GLN A 11 -6.10 -12.48 -17.12
C GLN A 11 -5.98 -12.60 -15.59
N PRO A 12 -7.07 -12.89 -14.86
CA PRO A 12 -6.99 -13.09 -13.42
C PRO A 12 -6.12 -14.29 -13.08
N VAL A 13 -5.10 -14.08 -12.25
CA VAL A 13 -4.22 -15.14 -11.75
C VAL A 13 -4.18 -15.13 -10.23
N ARG A 14 -3.79 -16.27 -9.66
CA ARG A 14 -3.49 -16.36 -8.23
C ARG A 14 -2.14 -15.74 -7.95
N CYS A 15 -2.06 -14.98 -6.87
CA CYS A 15 -0.79 -14.41 -6.42
C CYS A 15 0.02 -15.41 -5.56
N SER A 16 -0.46 -16.63 -5.30
CA SER A 16 0.10 -17.54 -4.28
C SER A 16 1.61 -17.77 -4.40
N LEU A 17 2.16 -17.91 -5.61
CA LEU A 17 3.60 -18.13 -5.82
C LEU A 17 4.44 -16.88 -5.53
N SER A 18 4.09 -15.74 -6.14
CA SER A 18 4.78 -14.46 -5.93
C SER A 18 4.56 -13.93 -4.52
N PHE A 19 3.39 -14.15 -3.95
CA PHE A 19 3.05 -13.77 -2.59
C PHE A 19 3.84 -14.58 -1.57
N ARG A 20 4.01 -15.90 -1.77
CA ARG A 20 4.85 -16.72 -0.89
C ARG A 20 6.29 -16.23 -0.84
N GLY A 21 6.88 -15.92 -2.00
CA GLY A 21 8.22 -15.33 -2.07
C GLY A 21 8.29 -13.95 -1.42
N PHE A 22 7.29 -13.11 -1.68
CA PHE A 22 7.20 -11.75 -1.13
C PHE A 22 7.02 -11.74 0.40
N LEU A 23 6.24 -12.66 0.93
CA LEU A 23 6.08 -12.86 2.37
C LEU A 23 7.38 -13.36 3.01
N HIS A 24 8.14 -14.23 2.34
CA HIS A 24 9.41 -14.71 2.87
C HIS A 24 10.48 -13.60 2.99
N LEU A 25 10.40 -12.55 2.15
CA LEU A 25 11.20 -11.34 2.36
C LEU A 25 10.85 -10.63 3.68
N GLY A 26 9.70 -10.94 4.28
CA GLY A 26 9.22 -10.48 5.58
C GLY A 26 9.87 -11.14 6.80
N GLU A 27 10.64 -12.23 6.66
CA GLU A 27 11.29 -12.90 7.80
C GLU A 27 12.31 -12.02 8.54
N ARG A 28 12.80 -10.96 7.88
CA ARG A 28 13.64 -9.91 8.48
C ARG A 28 12.89 -8.58 8.75
N ASN A 29 11.59 -8.48 8.50
CA ASN A 29 10.83 -7.21 8.43
C ASN A 29 9.51 -7.27 9.25
N PRO A 30 9.52 -6.93 10.55
CA PRO A 30 8.45 -7.36 11.46
C PRO A 30 7.22 -6.42 11.60
N ASP A 31 7.17 -5.25 10.95
CA ASP A 31 6.26 -4.17 11.37
C ASP A 31 4.91 -4.09 10.64
N GLY A 32 4.66 -5.02 9.72
CA GLY A 32 3.36 -5.18 9.06
C GLY A 32 3.44 -5.62 7.61
N TRP A 33 2.32 -6.12 7.09
CA TRP A 33 2.18 -6.49 5.69
C TRP A 33 0.82 -6.05 5.16
N GLY A 34 0.70 -5.94 3.84
CA GLY A 34 -0.58 -5.77 3.19
C GLY A 34 -0.54 -6.07 1.71
N ILE A 35 -1.71 -6.40 1.18
CA ILE A 35 -1.95 -6.66 -0.24
C ILE A 35 -3.30 -6.06 -0.66
N ALA A 36 -3.30 -5.43 -1.81
CA ALA A 36 -4.48 -4.99 -2.52
C ALA A 36 -4.65 -5.82 -3.78
N ARG A 37 -5.89 -6.15 -4.13
CA ARG A 37 -6.25 -6.74 -5.41
C ARG A 37 -7.41 -5.99 -6.06
N PHE A 38 -7.44 -5.93 -7.39
CA PHE A 38 -8.57 -5.31 -8.10
C PHE A 38 -9.52 -6.35 -8.70
N TYR A 39 -10.81 -6.08 -8.63
CA TYR A 39 -11.84 -6.80 -9.38
C TYR A 39 -12.67 -5.78 -10.17
N GLY A 40 -12.39 -5.68 -11.46
CA GLY A 40 -12.89 -4.57 -12.28
C GLY A 40 -12.38 -3.23 -11.77
N ARG A 41 -13.29 -2.34 -11.35
CA ARG A 41 -12.97 -1.01 -10.79
C ARG A 41 -12.90 -0.98 -9.26
N ALA A 42 -13.30 -2.07 -8.62
CA ALA A 42 -13.28 -2.22 -7.17
C ALA A 42 -11.96 -2.85 -6.72
N CYS A 43 -11.58 -2.57 -5.49
CA CYS A 43 -10.34 -2.95 -4.86
C CYS A 43 -10.64 -3.50 -3.47
N GLN A 44 -10.00 -4.62 -3.15
CA GLN A 44 -9.98 -5.16 -1.81
C GLN A 44 -8.59 -5.03 -1.24
N VAL A 45 -8.48 -4.51 -0.02
CA VAL A 45 -7.22 -4.38 0.71
C VAL A 45 -7.28 -5.23 1.98
N PHE A 46 -6.27 -6.07 2.14
CA PHE A 46 -6.02 -6.87 3.33
C PHE A 46 -4.66 -6.47 3.88
N LYS A 47 -4.58 -6.18 5.18
CA LYS A 47 -3.33 -5.75 5.82
C LYS A 47 -3.40 -5.89 7.32
N GLU A 48 -2.25 -6.13 7.95
CA GLU A 48 -2.12 -6.23 9.39
C GLU A 48 -0.78 -5.64 9.85
N PRO A 49 -0.72 -5.01 11.04
CA PRO A 49 0.52 -4.52 11.64
C PRO A 49 1.25 -5.63 12.41
N VAL A 50 1.29 -6.84 11.85
CA VAL A 50 2.04 -7.98 12.40
C VAL A 50 2.96 -8.52 11.32
N THR A 51 3.99 -9.25 11.69
CA THR A 51 4.79 -10.00 10.73
C THR A 51 3.90 -11.00 10.00
N ASP A 52 4.08 -11.11 8.69
CA ASP A 52 3.33 -12.00 7.81
C ASP A 52 3.42 -13.47 8.22
N THR A 53 4.57 -13.92 8.73
CA THR A 53 4.78 -15.30 9.23
C THR A 53 3.87 -15.66 10.41
N LYS A 54 3.44 -14.67 11.21
CA LYS A 54 2.49 -14.85 12.31
C LYS A 54 1.04 -14.61 11.89
N SER A 55 0.82 -14.12 10.66
CA SER A 55 -0.50 -13.78 10.16
C SER A 55 -1.23 -15.01 9.62
N LYS A 56 -2.28 -15.41 10.33
CA LYS A 56 -3.25 -16.38 9.83
C LYS A 56 -4.00 -15.86 8.60
N LEU A 57 -4.20 -14.54 8.50
CA LEU A 57 -4.85 -13.93 7.34
C LEU A 57 -3.96 -14.03 6.09
N ALA A 58 -2.66 -13.77 6.19
CA ALA A 58 -1.71 -13.91 5.09
C ALA A 58 -1.68 -15.36 4.59
N THR A 59 -1.63 -16.31 5.53
CA THR A 59 -1.73 -17.75 5.24
C THR A 59 -3.04 -18.09 4.54
N PHE A 60 -4.18 -17.61 5.05
CA PHE A 60 -5.49 -17.83 4.45
C PHE A 60 -5.56 -17.29 3.02
N LEU A 61 -5.15 -16.03 2.78
CA LEU A 61 -5.21 -15.43 1.45
C LEU A 61 -4.29 -16.13 0.44
N ARG A 62 -3.13 -16.62 0.89
CA ARG A 62 -2.21 -17.40 0.05
C ARG A 62 -2.88 -18.69 -0.44
N ASP A 63 -3.60 -19.36 0.45
CA ASP A 63 -4.20 -20.68 0.20
C ASP A 63 -5.63 -20.58 -0.37
N TYR A 64 -6.23 -19.37 -0.35
CA TYR A 64 -7.60 -19.16 -0.80
C TYR A 64 -7.73 -19.16 -2.33
N GLU A 65 -8.41 -20.18 -2.84
CA GLU A 65 -8.65 -20.46 -4.27
C GLU A 65 -9.18 -19.25 -5.07
N TYR A 66 -10.09 -18.47 -4.49
CA TYR A 66 -10.74 -17.33 -5.16
C TYR A 66 -9.99 -16.00 -5.01
N PHE A 67 -8.83 -16.01 -4.36
CA PHE A 67 -7.95 -14.85 -4.29
C PHE A 67 -7.15 -14.67 -5.58
N ALA A 68 -7.87 -14.39 -6.67
CA ALA A 68 -7.32 -14.13 -7.99
C ALA A 68 -7.61 -12.70 -8.44
N SER A 69 -6.70 -12.12 -9.23
CA SER A 69 -6.85 -10.78 -9.79
C SER A 69 -5.91 -10.56 -10.97
N LYS A 70 -6.21 -9.55 -11.79
CA LYS A 70 -5.28 -9.02 -12.79
C LYS A 70 -4.24 -8.09 -12.18
N ILE A 71 -4.59 -7.38 -11.10
CA ILE A 71 -3.72 -6.34 -10.53
C ILE A 71 -3.58 -6.59 -9.03
N PHE A 72 -2.34 -6.73 -8.59
CA PHE A 72 -1.98 -6.81 -7.18
C PHE A 72 -0.99 -5.72 -6.81
N ILE A 73 -1.15 -5.14 -5.62
CA ILE A 73 -0.19 -4.21 -5.01
C ILE A 73 0.07 -4.69 -3.59
N GLY A 74 1.29 -5.11 -3.29
CA GLY A 74 1.73 -5.60 -1.98
C GLY A 74 2.78 -4.69 -1.36
N HIS A 75 2.83 -4.70 -0.03
CA HIS A 75 3.84 -4.01 0.75
C HIS A 75 4.17 -4.79 2.02
N VAL A 76 5.46 -4.98 2.30
CA VAL A 76 5.96 -5.43 3.60
C VAL A 76 6.66 -4.25 4.27
N ARG A 77 6.27 -3.93 5.50
CA ARG A 77 6.65 -2.72 6.21
C ARG A 77 7.81 -2.96 7.17
N TYR A 78 8.78 -2.07 7.07
CA TYR A 78 9.76 -1.76 8.10
C TYR A 78 9.44 -0.36 8.63
N ALA A 79 9.12 -0.22 9.90
CA ALA A 79 8.70 1.05 10.48
C ALA A 79 9.90 2.01 10.57
N SER A 80 10.04 2.90 9.58
CA SER A 80 10.95 4.07 9.70
C SER A 80 10.28 5.25 10.40
N GLN A 81 8.94 5.35 10.30
CA GLN A 81 8.10 6.40 10.86
C GLN A 81 6.75 5.83 11.31
N GLY A 82 6.32 6.20 12.53
CA GLY A 82 5.03 5.83 13.13
C GLY A 82 4.97 4.40 13.67
N GLU A 83 4.15 4.21 14.70
CA GLU A 83 3.96 2.89 15.35
C GLU A 83 3.43 1.82 14.37
N PRO A 84 3.74 0.52 14.58
CA PRO A 84 3.11 -0.63 13.91
C PRO A 84 1.60 -0.69 14.19
N ARG A 85 0.84 0.14 13.47
CA ARG A 85 -0.62 0.25 13.57
C ARG A 85 -1.23 0.09 12.19
N LEU A 86 -2.42 -0.50 12.13
CA LEU A 86 -3.16 -0.75 10.89
C LEU A 86 -3.28 0.49 9.99
N GLN A 87 -3.48 1.67 10.61
CA GLN A 87 -3.56 2.94 9.91
C GLN A 87 -2.24 3.32 9.22
N ASN A 88 -1.09 2.90 9.73
CA ASN A 88 0.23 3.17 9.16
C ASN A 88 0.71 2.05 8.22
N THR A 89 0.00 0.92 8.17
CA THR A 89 0.32 -0.22 7.29
C THR A 89 -0.17 0.03 5.87
N HIS A 90 0.73 -0.12 4.90
CA HIS A 90 0.43 -0.12 3.47
C HIS A 90 -0.26 -1.42 3.03
N PRO A 91 -0.95 -1.43 1.87
CA PRO A 91 -1.22 -0.28 1.02
C PRO A 91 -2.38 0.60 1.53
N PHE A 92 -2.48 1.81 0.98
CA PHE A 92 -3.56 2.76 1.27
C PHE A 92 -4.54 2.82 0.11
N LEU A 93 -5.82 2.66 0.41
CA LEU A 93 -6.93 2.75 -0.54
C LEU A 93 -7.64 4.08 -0.35
N ARG A 94 -8.01 4.72 -1.46
CA ARG A 94 -8.93 5.85 -1.46
C ARG A 94 -9.81 5.82 -2.71
N THR A 95 -11.10 6.08 -2.51
CA THR A 95 -12.02 6.30 -3.62
C THR A 95 -11.97 7.76 -4.05
N PHE A 96 -11.85 7.99 -5.35
CA PHE A 96 -11.84 9.32 -5.95
C PHE A 96 -12.52 9.31 -7.33
N ARG A 97 -13.45 10.24 -7.59
CA ARG A 97 -14.26 10.32 -8.84
C ARG A 97 -14.78 8.93 -9.30
N SER A 98 -15.35 8.18 -8.36
CA SER A 98 -15.89 6.83 -8.60
C SER A 98 -14.86 5.79 -9.08
N ARG A 99 -13.58 6.02 -8.78
CA ARG A 99 -12.48 5.06 -9.00
C ARG A 99 -11.76 4.82 -7.69
N GLU A 100 -11.33 3.60 -7.49
CA GLU A 100 -10.49 3.25 -6.35
C GLU A 100 -9.02 3.33 -6.75
N VAL A 101 -8.26 4.06 -5.94
CA VAL A 101 -6.82 4.27 -6.11
C VAL A 101 -6.12 3.64 -4.93
N VAL A 102 -5.04 2.92 -5.22
CA VAL A 102 -4.20 2.28 -4.20
C VAL A 102 -2.79 2.80 -4.31
N LEU A 103 -2.17 3.08 -3.16
CA LEU A 103 -0.77 3.49 -3.06
C LEU A 103 -0.01 2.60 -2.07
N ALA A 104 1.18 2.16 -2.48
CA ALA A 104 2.22 1.64 -1.61
C ALA A 104 3.50 2.46 -1.86
N HIS A 105 4.18 2.86 -0.81
CA HIS A 105 5.36 3.72 -0.88
C HIS A 105 6.48 3.14 -0.03
N ASN A 106 7.69 3.06 -0.61
CA ASN A 106 8.91 2.65 0.07
C ASN A 106 9.88 3.83 0.05
N GLY A 107 10.17 4.37 1.21
CA GLY A 107 10.98 5.57 1.36
C GLY A 107 10.55 6.36 2.59
N THR A 108 11.27 7.44 2.88
CA THR A 108 10.89 8.41 3.90
C THR A 108 10.97 9.80 3.29
N LEU A 109 9.87 10.54 3.36
CA LEU A 109 9.75 11.90 2.85
C LEU A 109 9.83 12.89 4.01
N ARG A 110 10.65 13.93 3.83
CA ARG A 110 10.61 15.11 4.69
C ARG A 110 9.53 16.05 4.18
N ILE A 111 8.50 16.24 4.99
CA ILE A 111 7.40 17.16 4.69
C ILE A 111 7.76 18.51 5.31
N GLU A 112 8.39 19.37 4.51
CA GLU A 112 8.84 20.70 4.95
C GLU A 112 7.66 21.66 5.17
N GLU A 113 6.62 21.56 4.35
CA GLU A 113 5.37 22.30 4.54
C GLU A 113 4.17 21.38 4.45
N LYS A 114 3.44 21.24 5.56
CA LYS A 114 2.06 20.74 5.52
C LYS A 114 1.19 21.81 4.87
N THR A 115 1.15 21.81 3.54
CA THR A 115 0.18 22.62 2.80
C THR A 115 -1.19 22.42 3.43
N ARG A 116 -1.97 23.50 3.61
CA ARG A 116 -3.34 23.43 4.15
C ARG A 116 -4.21 22.59 3.21
N MET A 117 -4.19 21.28 3.44
CA MET A 117 -4.94 20.30 2.68
C MET A 117 -6.38 20.30 3.20
N LYS A 118 -7.36 20.28 2.28
CA LYS A 118 -8.78 20.21 2.65
C LYS A 118 -9.13 18.92 3.42
N PHE A 119 -8.31 17.88 3.28
CA PHE A 119 -8.49 16.58 3.92
C PHE A 119 -7.26 16.24 4.76
N GLN A 120 -7.47 15.67 5.94
CA GLN A 120 -6.41 15.17 6.81
C GLN A 120 -6.25 13.65 6.64
N PRO A 121 -5.01 13.12 6.69
CA PRO A 121 -4.80 11.69 6.64
C PRO A 121 -5.18 11.07 7.99
N VAL A 122 -5.76 9.87 7.96
CA VAL A 122 -5.90 9.04 9.18
C VAL A 122 -4.54 8.42 9.48
N GLY A 123 -3.93 8.66 10.63
CA GLY A 123 -2.59 8.15 10.95
C GLY A 123 -1.46 9.11 10.59
N GLU A 124 -0.22 8.67 10.77
CA GLU A 124 0.92 9.58 11.00
C GLU A 124 2.02 9.46 9.94
N THR A 125 1.89 8.53 8.98
CA THR A 125 2.94 8.32 7.99
C THR A 125 2.98 9.42 6.93
N ASP A 126 4.20 9.80 6.57
CA ASP A 126 4.54 10.64 5.42
C ASP A 126 3.88 10.17 4.11
N SER A 127 3.79 8.86 3.94
CA SER A 127 3.26 8.15 2.79
C SER A 127 1.77 8.43 2.59
N LYS A 128 1.01 8.71 3.66
CA LYS A 128 -0.39 9.15 3.53
C LYS A 128 -0.50 10.59 3.07
N TYR A 129 0.38 11.48 3.53
CA TYR A 129 0.42 12.84 3.02
C TYR A 129 0.76 12.86 1.53
N LEU A 130 1.75 12.06 1.11
CA LEU A 130 2.05 11.84 -0.32
C LEU A 130 0.79 11.41 -1.08
N PHE A 131 0.06 10.43 -0.54
CA PHE A 131 -1.15 9.92 -1.21
C PHE A 131 -2.22 11.00 -1.36
N LEU A 132 -2.44 11.81 -0.33
CA LEU A 132 -3.37 12.94 -0.41
C LEU A 132 -2.90 13.96 -1.46
N CYS A 133 -1.60 14.28 -1.50
CA CYS A 133 -1.03 15.23 -2.45
C CYS A 133 -1.20 14.76 -3.90
N ILE A 134 -0.84 13.51 -4.20
CA ILE A 134 -0.99 12.92 -5.53
C ILE A 134 -2.47 12.92 -5.94
N THR A 135 -3.36 12.44 -5.07
CA THR A 135 -4.80 12.41 -5.38
C THR A 135 -5.37 13.81 -5.55
N HIS A 136 -4.92 14.81 -4.78
CA HIS A 136 -5.30 16.21 -4.94
C HIS A 136 -4.92 16.80 -6.30
N GLN A 137 -3.72 16.51 -6.81
CA GLN A 137 -3.30 17.00 -8.12
C GLN A 137 -4.02 16.32 -9.27
N ILE A 138 -4.27 15.01 -9.17
CA ILE A 138 -5.12 14.28 -10.12
C ILE A 138 -6.52 14.93 -10.22
N VAL A 139 -7.03 15.51 -9.14
CA VAL A 139 -8.30 16.27 -9.15
C VAL A 139 -8.19 17.53 -10.01
N LYS A 140 -7.11 18.29 -9.83
CA LYS A 140 -6.91 19.62 -10.44
C LYS A 140 -6.54 19.56 -11.92
N GLY A 141 -6.13 18.40 -12.44
CA GLY A 141 -5.71 18.25 -13.83
C GLY A 141 -4.39 18.99 -14.15
N THR A 142 -3.60 19.30 -13.12
CA THR A 142 -2.35 20.05 -13.20
C THR A 142 -1.14 19.12 -13.22
N ASN A 143 -0.08 19.52 -13.92
CA ASN A 143 1.20 18.80 -13.95
C ASN A 143 1.76 18.60 -12.52
N LEU A 144 2.35 17.43 -12.30
CA LEU A 144 2.86 17.00 -11.00
C LEU A 144 4.17 17.74 -10.68
N PHE A 145 4.10 18.89 -10.00
CA PHE A 145 5.28 19.54 -9.42
C PHE A 145 5.21 19.45 -7.89
N PHE A 146 5.95 18.50 -7.34
CA PHE A 146 6.23 18.46 -5.91
C PHE A 146 7.74 18.42 -5.71
N ARG A 147 8.26 19.30 -4.86
CA ARG A 147 9.61 19.15 -4.32
C ARG A 147 9.51 18.25 -3.10
N PHE A 148 9.85 16.98 -3.30
CA PHE A 148 10.16 16.08 -2.21
C PHE A 148 11.67 15.91 -2.19
N SER A 149 12.29 16.11 -1.03
CA SER A 149 13.67 15.70 -0.81
C SER A 149 13.68 14.26 -0.31
N ALA A 150 14.34 13.36 -1.05
CA ALA A 150 14.66 12.01 -0.61
C ALA A 150 16.08 12.01 -0.07
N ASN A 151 16.32 11.26 1.02
CA ASN A 151 17.66 10.96 1.50
C ASN A 151 18.28 9.80 0.72
#